data_AF-E8QH52-F1
#
_entry.id   AF-E8QH52-F1
#
_cell.length_a   1.000
_cell.length_b   1.000
_cell.length_c   1.000
_cell.angle_alpha   90.00
_cell.angle_beta   90.00
_cell.angle_gamma   90.00
#
_symmetry.space_group_name_H-M   'P 1'
#
loop_
_entity.id
_entity.type
_entity.pdbx_description
1 polymer ?
#
loop_
_entity_poly.entity_id
_entity_poly.type
_entity_poly.pdbx_seq_one_letter_code
_entity_poly.pdbx_strand_id
1 'polypeptide(L)' 'MVNAVSSLTPVQSLGNYKRVEKNEKVGNSEVALDRVAEIKQAIENNQYKINLHETSHKMAQDLLGIS' A
#
# COMPACT_ATOMS: atom_id res chain seq x y z
N MET A 1 48.89 -20.56 3.97
CA MET A 1 47.79 -19.63 4.35
C MET A 1 47.48 -18.78 3.14
N VAL A 2 46.28 -18.91 2.58
CA VAL A 2 45.78 -18.15 1.44
C VAL A 2 44.41 -17.62 1.83
N ASN A 3 44.31 -16.33 2.12
CA ASN A 3 43.04 -15.68 2.43
C ASN A 3 42.41 -15.20 1.12
N ALA A 4 41.42 -15.94 0.61
CA ALA A 4 40.58 -15.49 -0.49
C ALA A 4 39.54 -14.50 0.06
N VAL A 5 39.81 -13.21 -0.08
CA VAL A 5 38.84 -12.15 0.22
C VAL A 5 37.98 -11.95 -1.03
N SER A 6 36.79 -12.54 -1.05
CA SER A 6 35.77 -12.27 -2.07
C SER A 6 35.34 -10.81 -2.00
N SER A 7 35.70 -10.01 -3.00
CA SER A 7 35.23 -8.64 -3.17
C SER A 7 33.77 -8.65 -3.65
N LEU A 8 32.83 -8.66 -2.71
CA LEU A 8 31.43 -8.35 -2.98
C LEU A 8 31.29 -6.83 -3.13
N THR A 9 31.35 -6.33 -4.36
CA THR A 9 30.90 -4.96 -4.65
C THR A 9 29.36 -4.95 -4.65
N PRO A 10 28.68 -4.17 -3.79
CA PRO A 10 27.25 -3.98 -3.95
C PRO A 10 27.05 -3.06 -5.15
N VAL A 11 26.51 -3.60 -6.24
CA VAL A 11 25.97 -2.80 -7.34
C VAL A 11 24.79 -2.03 -6.76
N GLN A 12 25.03 -0.77 -6.41
CA GLN A 12 24.00 0.19 -6.06
C GLN A 12 23.26 0.55 -7.36
N SER A 13 22.33 -0.33 -7.76
CA SER A 13 21.32 0.03 -8.76
C SER A 13 20.40 1.04 -8.10
N LEU A 14 20.80 2.31 -8.14
CA LEU A 14 19.98 3.44 -7.73
C LEU A 14 18.87 3.57 -8.77
N GLY A 15 17.82 2.75 -8.63
CA GLY A 15 16.62 2.86 -9.43
C GLY A 15 16.06 4.26 -9.27
N ASN A 16 15.90 4.98 -10.39
CA ASN A 16 15.22 6.27 -10.43
C ASN A 16 13.73 6.07 -10.09
N TYR A 17 13.40 6.00 -8.80
CA TYR A 17 12.03 6.12 -8.36
C TYR A 17 11.67 7.60 -8.39
N LYS A 18 11.00 8.02 -9.47
CA LYS A 18 10.37 9.33 -9.56
C LYS A 18 9.36 9.43 -8.41
N ARG A 19 9.66 10.21 -7.38
CA ARG A 19 8.75 10.48 -6.26
C ARG A 19 7.51 11.16 -6.83
N VAL A 20 6.40 10.42 -6.93
CA VAL A 20 5.09 10.98 -7.26
C VAL A 20 4.50 11.48 -5.95
N GLU A 21 4.57 12.80 -5.75
CA GLU A 21 3.92 13.49 -4.64
C GLU A 21 2.40 13.48 -4.90
N LYS A 22 1.71 12.43 -4.42
CA LYS A 22 0.26 12.32 -4.50
C LYS A 22 -0.33 13.25 -3.44
N ASN A 23 -0.70 14.46 -3.86
CA ASN A 23 -1.54 15.36 -3.06
C ASN A 23 -2.98 14.84 -3.10
N GLU A 24 -3.25 13.72 -2.43
CA GLU A 24 -4.63 13.31 -2.15
C GLU A 24 -5.24 14.33 -1.20
N LYS A 25 -6.09 15.21 -1.76
CA LYS A 25 -7.04 16.00 -0.97
C LYS A 25 -7.80 15.03 -0.07
N VAL A 26 -7.46 15.01 1.21
CA VAL A 26 -8.20 14.30 2.27
C VAL A 26 -9.55 14.99 2.41
N GLY A 27 -10.52 14.55 1.62
CA GLY A 27 -11.91 14.97 1.74
C GLY A 27 -12.51 14.36 3.00
N ASN A 28 -12.95 15.24 3.91
CA ASN A 28 -13.82 15.01 5.07
C ASN A 28 -13.41 13.88 6.03
N SER A 29 -12.54 14.23 6.98
CA SER A 29 -12.05 13.34 8.03
C SER A 29 -13.14 12.81 8.97
N GLU A 30 -14.26 13.50 9.16
CA GLU A 30 -15.32 13.07 10.09
C GLU A 30 -16.09 11.84 9.57
N VAL A 31 -16.43 11.82 8.27
CA VAL A 31 -17.11 10.68 7.62
C VAL A 31 -16.19 9.45 7.57
N ALA A 32 -14.88 9.67 7.47
CA ALA A 32 -13.90 8.59 7.49
C ALA A 32 -13.78 7.93 8.87
N LEU A 33 -13.86 8.71 9.96
CA LEU A 33 -13.82 8.18 11.33
C LEU A 33 -15.07 7.34 11.66
N ASP A 34 -16.24 7.79 11.23
CA ASP A 34 -17.51 7.10 11.43
C ASP A 34 -17.52 5.72 10.73
N ARG A 35 -17.10 5.68 9.46
CA ARG A 35 -16.92 4.41 8.74
C ARG A 35 -15.93 3.45 9.40
N VAL A 36 -14.84 3.96 9.99
CA VAL A 36 -13.87 3.11 10.68
C VAL A 36 -14.48 2.47 11.92
N ALA A 37 -15.32 3.21 12.66
CA ALA A 37 -16.04 2.66 13.82
C ALA A 37 -17.04 1.57 13.40
N GLU A 38 -17.83 1.80 12.34
CA GLU A 38 -18.76 0.81 11.79
C GLU A 38 -18.05 -0.47 11.34
N ILE A 39 -16.93 -0.34 10.61
CA ILE A 39 -16.14 -1.48 10.14
C ILE A 39 -15.57 -2.27 11.33
N LYS A 40 -15.03 -1.58 12.35
CA LYS A 40 -14.52 -2.25 13.56
C LYS A 40 -15.60 -3.08 14.23
N GLN A 41 -16.78 -2.51 14.43
CA GLN A 41 -17.91 -3.21 15.03
C GLN A 41 -18.35 -4.42 14.17
N ALA A 42 -18.41 -4.27 12.85
CA ALA A 42 -18.76 -5.37 11.95
C ALA A 42 -17.71 -6.51 11.99
N ILE A 43 -16.43 -6.20 12.16
CA ILE A 43 -15.36 -7.20 12.31
C ILE A 43 -15.53 -7.95 13.64
N GLU A 44 -15.74 -7.24 14.75
CA GLU A 44 -15.97 -7.83 16.07
C GLU A 44 -17.17 -8.78 16.08
N ASN A 45 -18.21 -8.44 15.31
CA ASN A 45 -19.43 -9.25 15.17
C ASN A 45 -19.31 -10.37 14.11
N ASN A 46 -18.16 -10.56 13.45
CA ASN A 46 -17.97 -11.48 12.31
C ASN A 46 -18.92 -11.23 11.13
N GLN A 47 -19.42 -10.00 10.99
CA GLN A 47 -20.33 -9.57 9.92
C GLN A 47 -19.60 -8.83 8.80
N TYR A 48 -18.32 -8.49 9.00
CA TYR A 48 -17.52 -7.86 7.97
C TYR A 48 -17.04 -8.89 6.94
N LYS A 49 -17.40 -8.67 5.67
CA LYS A 49 -16.95 -9.48 4.53
C LYS A 49 -16.19 -8.62 3.54
N ILE A 50 -14.96 -9.02 3.24
CA ILE A 50 -14.14 -8.37 2.22
C ILE A 50 -14.78 -8.62 0.84
N ASN A 51 -15.07 -7.54 0.13
CA ASN A 51 -15.47 -7.63 -1.27
C ASN A 51 -14.22 -7.78 -2.14
N LEU A 52 -13.92 -9.01 -2.56
CA LEU A 52 -12.74 -9.30 -3.38
C LEU A 52 -12.77 -8.60 -4.74
N HIS A 53 -13.95 -8.38 -5.32
CA HIS A 53 -14.07 -7.70 -6.62
C HIS A 53 -13.72 -6.22 -6.51
N GLU A 54 -14.26 -5.52 -5.52
CA GLU A 54 -13.90 -4.11 -5.27
C GLU A 54 -12.43 -3.98 -4.85
N THR A 55 -11.94 -4.91 -4.02
CA THR A 55 -10.55 -4.90 -3.56
C THR A 55 -9.60 -5.09 -4.73
N SER A 56 -9.84 -6.07 -5.60
CA SER A 56 -9.00 -6.31 -6.78
C SER A 56 -9.07 -5.16 -7.78
N HIS A 57 -10.25 -4.56 -7.97
CA HIS A 57 -10.41 -3.40 -8.83
C HIS A 57 -9.56 -2.21 -8.34
N LYS A 58 -9.64 -1.87 -7.04
CA LYS A 58 -8.80 -0.81 -6.46
C LYS A 58 -7.31 -1.13 -6.55
N MET A 59 -6.91 -2.37 -6.25
CA MET A 59 -5.51 -2.78 -6.41
C MET A 59 -5.04 -2.66 -7.86
N ALA A 60 -5.88 -3.01 -8.85
CA ALA A 60 -5.54 -2.86 -10.26
C ALA A 60 -5.40 -1.37 -10.65
N GLN A 61 -6.31 -0.51 -10.19
CA GLN A 61 -6.22 0.94 -10.37
C GLN A 61 -4.92 1.50 -9.78
N ASP A 62 -4.56 1.12 -8.55
CA ASP A 62 -3.34 1.55 -7.88
C ASP A 62 -2.07 1.07 -8.61
N LEU A 63 -2.04 -0.20 -9.02
CA LEU A 63 -0.89 -0.78 -9.73
C LEU A 63 -0.68 -0.17 -11.12
N LEU A 64 -1.77 0.15 -11.81
CA LEU A 64 -1.73 0.73 -13.15
C LEU A 64 -1.68 2.27 -13.13
N GLY A 65 -1.77 2.89 -11.95
CA GLY A 65 -1.75 4.35 -11.78
C GLY A 65 -2.94 5.06 -12.42
N ILE A 66 -4.07 4.37 -12.56
CA ILE A 66 -5.30 4.88 -13.17
C ILE A 66 -6.24 5.29 -12.04
N SER A 67 -6.52 6.60 -11.92
CA SER A 67 -7.48 7.18 -10.96
C SER A 67 -8.79 7.54 -11.64
#